data_AF-A0A397DFV1-F1
#
_entry.id   AF-A0A397DFV1-F1
#
_cell.length_a   1.000
_cell.length_b   1.000
_cell.length_c   1.000
_cell.angle_alpha   90.00
_cell.angle_beta   90.00
_cell.angle_gamma   90.00
#
_symmetry.space_group_name_H-M   'P 1'
#
loop_
_entity.id
_entity.type
_entity.pdbx_description
1 polymer ?
#
loop_
_entity_poly.entity_id
_entity_poly.type
_entity_poly.pdbx_seq_one_letter_code
_entity_poly.pdbx_strand_id
1 'polypeptide(L)'
;MFTPTVTGPATAFKDTDYSSKNAPFLTGIHPPTIGQNVPIFNEPLHAIKRDKKNTALSKHKKWLHDLQKERDRLEEALMEDEDEKQLRRDRFSKREADFRAQVRRTNPEEDGADPKGARRPMWALTKETADEKKARDEDEDVDDLLEFANNLDLDSFMDDVELKAHVAQVNEQLSKLQAVVNQEEGEEKKSEIKDMLNAERAERQTLNAAALSRLDGADSKGVIDDDAASVASSIRSVHSTRSVMALTRRAEDKLLSAKLASVPEGGRSGIVPTPHVVTHDEECGMRLQNKLLPSNLPYIHRNPAI
;
A
#
# COMPACT_ATOMS: atom_id res chain seq x y z
N MET A 1 -19.40 55.39 29.12
CA MET A 1 -19.90 54.02 29.33
C MET A 1 -20.93 53.76 28.25
N PHE A 2 -20.53 53.05 27.19
CA PHE A 2 -21.38 52.75 26.04
C PHE A 2 -21.60 51.25 25.96
N THR A 3 -22.85 50.81 26.07
CA THR A 3 -23.28 49.44 25.75
C THR A 3 -24.08 49.48 24.46
N PRO A 4 -23.72 48.71 23.41
CA PRO A 4 -24.53 48.63 22.20
C PRO A 4 -25.67 47.61 22.38
N THR A 5 -26.89 48.03 22.05
CA THR A 5 -28.07 47.18 21.88
C THR A 5 -28.05 46.63 20.45
N VAL A 6 -28.01 45.30 20.29
CA VAL A 6 -28.16 44.65 18.98
C VAL A 6 -29.51 43.92 18.93
N THR A 7 -30.32 44.40 17.99
CA THR A 7 -31.68 44.01 17.63
C THR A 7 -31.68 42.69 16.84
N GLY A 8 -32.52 41.73 17.22
CA GLY A 8 -32.81 40.51 16.45
C GLY A 8 -33.96 40.71 15.44
N PRO A 9 -34.05 39.90 14.37
CA PRO A 9 -34.92 40.17 13.22
C PRO A 9 -36.40 39.86 13.47
N ALA A 10 -37.25 40.71 12.90
CA ALA A 10 -38.71 40.59 12.88
C ALA A 10 -39.19 39.44 11.98
N THR A 11 -39.99 38.54 12.53
CA THR A 11 -40.74 37.52 11.77
C THR A 11 -42.01 38.15 11.22
N ALA A 12 -42.08 38.28 9.89
CA ALA A 12 -43.26 38.75 9.17
C ALA A 12 -44.41 37.74 9.27
N PHE A 13 -45.54 38.17 9.84
CA PHE A 13 -46.83 37.49 9.69
C PHE A 13 -47.37 37.74 8.29
N LYS A 14 -47.70 36.67 7.57
CA LYS A 14 -48.30 36.72 6.23
C LYS A 14 -49.79 36.49 6.38
N ASP A 15 -50.56 37.57 6.38
CA ASP A 15 -52.01 37.52 6.28
C ASP A 15 -52.39 37.09 4.86
N THR A 16 -53.05 35.94 4.74
CA THR A 16 -53.72 35.52 3.52
C THR A 16 -55.23 35.61 3.73
N ASP A 17 -55.79 36.73 3.30
CA ASP A 17 -57.22 36.90 3.08
C ASP A 17 -57.67 35.97 1.95
N TYR A 18 -58.50 34.97 2.29
CA TYR A 18 -59.32 34.25 1.32
C TYR A 18 -60.79 34.49 1.61
N SER A 19 -61.35 35.45 0.87
CA SER A 19 -62.77 35.66 0.67
C SER A 19 -63.40 34.40 0.06
N SER A 20 -64.05 33.57 0.87
CA SER A 20 -64.96 32.51 0.42
C SER A 20 -66.41 32.92 0.71
N LYS A 21 -66.97 33.74 -0.18
CA LYS A 21 -68.42 33.91 -0.32
C LYS A 21 -68.97 32.59 -0.88
N ASN A 22 -69.31 31.64 0.00
CA ASN A 22 -70.26 30.53 -0.17
C ASN A 22 -70.16 29.63 1.06
N ALA A 23 -71.08 29.80 2.02
CA ALA A 23 -71.17 28.94 3.20
C ALA A 23 -72.23 27.86 2.98
N PRO A 24 -71.87 26.56 2.83
CA PRO A 24 -72.82 25.48 3.00
C PRO A 24 -72.75 24.98 4.46
N PHE A 25 -73.87 25.12 5.17
CA PHE A 25 -74.17 24.58 6.50
C PHE A 25 -73.48 25.26 7.70
N LEU A 26 -74.18 26.23 8.33
CA LEU A 26 -73.95 26.54 9.74
C LEU A 26 -74.43 25.36 10.58
N THR A 27 -73.53 24.49 11.00
CA THR A 27 -73.79 23.61 12.15
C THR A 27 -73.68 24.47 13.40
N GLY A 28 -74.76 24.50 14.20
CA GLY A 28 -74.80 25.27 15.44
C GLY A 28 -73.68 24.86 16.38
N ILE A 29 -72.95 25.83 16.94
CA ILE A 29 -71.91 25.59 17.95
C ILE A 29 -72.59 24.95 19.17
N HIS A 30 -72.36 23.65 19.38
CA HIS A 30 -72.85 22.96 20.58
C HIS A 30 -72.08 23.50 21.79
N PRO A 31 -72.76 23.92 22.87
CA PRO A 31 -72.05 24.37 24.07
C PRO A 31 -71.16 23.22 24.58
N PRO A 32 -69.90 23.50 24.97
CA PRO A 32 -68.99 22.47 25.43
C PRO A 32 -69.60 21.73 26.62
N THR A 33 -69.66 20.40 26.53
CA THR A 33 -70.17 19.57 27.63
C THR A 33 -69.24 19.73 28.84
N ILE A 34 -69.81 20.18 29.94
CA ILE A 34 -69.11 20.34 31.23
C ILE A 34 -68.44 19.01 31.60
N GLY A 35 -67.12 19.07 31.82
CA GLY A 35 -66.30 17.94 32.25
C GLY A 35 -65.15 17.52 31.33
N GLN A 36 -65.06 18.04 30.09
CA GLN A 36 -63.95 17.69 29.17
C GLN A 36 -62.67 18.52 29.36
N ASN A 37 -62.74 19.65 30.07
CA ASN A 37 -61.58 20.44 30.45
C ASN A 37 -61.20 20.14 31.89
N VAL A 38 -60.63 18.95 32.15
CA VAL A 38 -59.75 18.81 33.32
C VAL A 38 -58.47 19.54 32.94
N PRO A 39 -58.05 20.60 33.65
CA PRO A 39 -56.78 21.26 33.37
C PRO A 39 -55.68 20.22 33.58
N ILE A 40 -55.12 19.70 32.48
CA ILE A 40 -53.83 19.04 32.52
C ILE A 40 -52.86 20.18 32.80
N PHE A 41 -52.59 20.43 34.08
CA PHE A 41 -51.49 21.28 34.47
C PHE A 41 -50.24 20.60 33.87
N ASN A 42 -49.76 21.11 32.74
CA ASN A 42 -48.48 20.77 32.14
C ASN A 42 -47.33 21.31 33.02
N GLU A 43 -47.49 21.33 34.34
CA GLU A 43 -46.36 21.49 35.23
C GLU A 43 -45.60 20.17 35.17
N PRO A 44 -44.38 20.14 34.61
CA PRO A 44 -43.58 18.93 34.67
C PRO A 44 -43.33 18.63 36.14
N LEU A 45 -43.99 17.57 36.65
CA LEU A 45 -43.71 16.96 37.94
C LEU A 45 -42.20 16.70 38.01
N HIS A 46 -41.48 17.63 38.64
CA HIS A 46 -40.03 17.73 38.64
C HIS A 46 -39.35 17.87 37.27
N ALA A 47 -39.29 19.09 36.74
CA ALA A 47 -38.18 19.49 35.89
C ALA A 47 -36.87 19.48 36.71
N ILE A 48 -36.30 18.29 36.91
CA ILE A 48 -34.99 18.10 37.52
C ILE A 48 -34.00 18.91 36.67
N LYS A 49 -33.51 20.02 37.22
CA LYS A 49 -32.48 20.86 36.59
C LYS A 49 -31.20 20.04 36.50
N ARG A 50 -31.07 19.23 35.45
CA ARG A 50 -29.86 18.47 35.18
C ARG A 50 -28.75 19.44 34.78
N ASP A 51 -27.59 19.32 35.42
CA ASP A 51 -26.43 20.14 35.11
C ASP A 51 -25.91 19.84 33.69
N LYS A 52 -26.27 20.71 32.74
CA LYS A 52 -25.85 20.64 31.33
C LYS A 52 -24.32 20.68 31.16
N LYS A 53 -23.59 21.15 32.19
CA LYS A 53 -22.14 21.34 32.17
C LYS A 53 -21.35 20.05 32.40
N ASN A 54 -21.93 19.08 33.14
CA ASN A 54 -21.26 17.83 33.51
C ASN A 54 -21.77 16.60 32.76
N THR A 55 -22.60 16.81 31.72
CA THR A 55 -23.07 15.73 30.85
C THR A 55 -21.92 15.11 30.07
N ALA A 56 -21.97 13.81 29.81
CA ALA A 56 -20.98 13.11 28.97
C ALA A 56 -20.75 13.81 27.62
N LEU A 57 -21.81 14.34 26.99
CA LEU A 57 -21.73 15.12 25.76
C LEU A 57 -20.98 16.45 25.92
N SER A 58 -21.11 17.11 27.07
CA SER A 58 -20.36 18.34 27.38
C SER A 58 -18.87 18.05 27.51
N LYS A 59 -18.52 16.95 28.19
CA LYS A 59 -17.13 16.48 28.31
C LYS A 59 -16.56 16.07 26.95
N HIS A 60 -17.32 15.35 26.14
CA HIS A 60 -16.90 14.94 24.79
C HIS A 60 -16.72 16.14 23.86
N LYS A 61 -17.64 17.12 23.88
CA LYS A 61 -17.50 18.37 23.13
C LYS A 61 -16.25 19.15 23.56
N LYS A 62 -16.01 19.23 24.87
CA LYS A 62 -14.78 19.84 25.40
C LYS A 62 -13.55 19.09 24.91
N TRP A 63 -13.55 17.75 24.98
CA TRP A 63 -12.45 16.93 24.51
C TRP A 63 -12.19 17.12 23.02
N LEU A 64 -13.22 17.14 22.17
CA LEU A 64 -13.06 17.42 20.73
C LEU A 64 -12.46 18.81 20.49
N HIS A 65 -12.91 19.81 21.24
CA HIS A 65 -12.35 21.16 21.14
C HIS A 65 -10.90 21.21 21.61
N ASP A 66 -10.57 20.55 22.72
CA ASP A 66 -9.20 20.47 23.24
C ASP A 66 -8.29 19.72 22.24
N LEU A 67 -8.80 18.68 21.59
CA LEU A 67 -8.08 17.90 20.57
C LEU A 67 -7.87 18.73 19.30
N GLN A 68 -8.89 19.46 18.84
CA GLN A 68 -8.76 20.38 17.71
C GLN A 68 -7.75 21.49 18.00
N LYS A 69 -7.80 22.04 19.21
CA LYS A 69 -6.84 23.06 19.65
C LYS A 69 -5.42 22.51 19.71
N GLU A 70 -5.24 21.28 20.16
CA GLU A 70 -3.91 20.66 20.20
C GLU A 70 -3.38 20.36 18.79
N ARG A 71 -4.24 19.93 17.87
CA ARG A 71 -3.88 19.84 16.45
C ARG A 71 -3.41 21.18 15.92
N ASP A 72 -4.22 22.24 16.08
CA ASP A 72 -3.89 23.58 15.58
C ASP A 72 -2.58 24.09 16.16
N ARG A 73 -2.32 23.80 17.44
CA ARG A 73 -1.06 24.15 18.10
C ARG A 73 0.14 23.42 17.49
N LEU A 74 0.02 22.12 17.20
CA LEU A 74 1.10 21.34 16.61
C LEU A 74 1.35 21.73 15.15
N GLU A 75 0.29 22.00 14.40
CA GLU A 75 0.38 22.48 13.02
C GLU A 75 1.07 23.85 12.94
N GLU A 76 0.69 24.79 13.82
CA GLU A 76 1.36 26.09 13.91
C GLU A 76 2.85 25.95 14.28
N ALA A 77 3.18 25.07 15.24
CA ALA A 77 4.57 24.85 15.64
C ALA A 77 5.44 24.26 14.51
N LEU A 78 4.85 23.40 13.66
CA LEU A 78 5.54 22.88 12.47
C LEU A 78 5.75 23.97 11.42
N MET A 79 4.71 24.78 11.14
CA MET A 79 4.84 25.90 10.21
C MET A 79 5.89 26.91 10.68
N GLU A 80 5.96 27.22 11.98
CA GLU A 80 6.97 28.12 12.53
C GLU A 80 8.41 27.58 12.37
N ASP A 81 8.62 26.27 12.56
CA ASP A 81 9.92 25.63 12.34
C ASP A 81 10.32 25.63 10.85
N GLU A 82 9.38 25.35 9.94
CA GLU A 82 9.59 25.46 8.49
C GLU A 82 9.94 26.89 8.07
N ASP A 83 9.21 27.89 8.58
CA ASP A 83 9.49 29.30 8.32
C ASP A 83 10.86 29.72 8.88
N GLU A 84 11.25 29.25 10.06
CA GLU A 84 12.57 29.56 10.63
C GLU A 84 13.70 28.93 9.80
N LYS A 85 13.53 27.68 9.36
CA LYS A 85 14.46 27.00 8.44
C LYS A 85 14.57 27.76 7.13
N GLN A 86 13.44 28.18 6.55
CA GLN A 86 13.40 28.94 5.31
C GLN A 86 14.09 30.30 5.46
N LEU A 87 13.83 31.04 6.54
CA LEU A 87 14.51 32.29 6.85
C LEU A 87 16.02 32.11 7.03
N ARG A 88 16.44 31.02 7.68
CA ARG A 88 17.87 30.69 7.85
C ARG A 88 18.53 30.45 6.50
N ARG A 89 17.86 29.73 5.60
CA ARG A 89 18.29 29.45 4.23
C ARG A 89 18.37 30.72 3.39
N ASP A 90 17.34 31.56 3.42
CA ASP A 90 17.31 32.84 2.71
C ASP A 90 18.41 33.80 3.20
N ARG A 91 18.67 33.83 4.51
CA ARG A 91 19.78 34.61 5.08
C ARG A 91 21.15 34.10 4.66
N PHE A 92 21.30 32.79 4.48
CA PHE A 92 22.55 32.21 3.96
C PHE A 92 22.70 32.52 2.47
N SER A 93 21.69 32.20 1.66
CA SER A 93 21.66 32.49 0.22
C SER A 93 21.90 33.96 -0.09
N LYS A 94 21.29 34.88 0.67
CA LYS A 94 21.53 36.32 0.50
C LYS A 94 22.98 36.72 0.79
N ARG A 95 23.57 36.21 1.88
CA ARG A 95 24.98 36.50 2.22
C ARG A 95 25.94 35.95 1.16
N GLU A 96 25.63 34.76 0.68
CA GLU A 96 26.42 34.04 -0.31
C GLU A 96 26.33 34.74 -1.69
N ALA A 97 25.13 35.14 -2.11
CA ALA A 97 24.92 35.97 -3.30
C ALA A 97 25.59 37.36 -3.21
N ASP A 98 25.53 38.01 -2.05
CA ASP A 98 26.22 39.29 -1.81
C ASP A 98 27.75 39.11 -1.90
N PHE A 99 28.28 38.02 -1.35
CA PHE A 99 29.69 37.66 -1.45
C PHE A 99 30.10 37.38 -2.91
N ARG A 100 29.32 36.57 -3.65
CA ARG A 100 29.53 36.33 -5.10
C ARG A 100 29.47 37.62 -5.90
N ALA A 101 28.55 38.54 -5.58
CA ALA A 101 28.45 39.84 -6.24
C ALA A 101 29.66 40.74 -5.92
N GLN A 102 30.19 40.67 -4.71
CA GLN A 102 31.40 41.37 -4.32
C GLN A 102 32.62 40.83 -5.07
N VAL A 103 32.77 39.50 -5.16
CA VAL A 103 33.84 38.85 -5.93
C VAL A 103 33.79 39.24 -7.41
N ARG A 104 32.61 39.22 -8.02
CA ARG A 104 32.40 39.69 -9.41
C ARG A 104 32.78 41.15 -9.62
N ARG A 105 32.52 42.03 -8.63
CA ARG A 105 32.91 43.45 -8.70
C ARG A 105 34.43 43.65 -8.55
N THR A 106 35.11 42.76 -7.82
CA THR A 106 36.56 42.85 -7.61
C THR A 106 37.39 42.21 -8.72
N ASN A 107 36.79 41.43 -9.62
CA ASN A 107 37.45 40.83 -10.78
C ASN A 107 36.80 41.27 -12.11
N PRO A 108 37.03 42.51 -12.58
CA PRO A 108 36.35 43.07 -13.76
C PRO A 108 36.95 42.65 -15.13
N GLU A 109 37.93 41.73 -15.18
CA GLU A 109 38.73 41.47 -16.41
C GLU A 109 38.22 40.33 -17.33
N GLU A 110 36.98 39.82 -17.18
CA GLU A 110 36.56 38.64 -17.97
C GLU A 110 35.20 38.73 -18.72
N ASP A 111 34.55 39.89 -18.79
CA ASP A 111 33.32 40.06 -19.60
C ASP A 111 33.60 40.36 -21.09
N GLY A 112 34.84 40.14 -21.55
CA GLY A 112 35.27 40.30 -22.94
C GLY A 112 35.21 39.03 -23.81
N ALA A 113 34.85 37.87 -23.25
CA ALA A 113 34.88 36.62 -23.99
C ALA A 113 33.66 36.49 -24.94
N ASP A 114 33.93 36.47 -26.25
CA ASP A 114 32.94 36.24 -27.31
C ASP A 114 32.08 34.99 -26.99
N PRO A 115 30.73 35.11 -26.86
CA PRO A 115 29.84 34.00 -26.50
C PRO A 115 29.87 32.82 -27.48
N LYS A 116 30.56 32.96 -28.63
CA LYS A 116 30.83 31.87 -29.57
C LYS A 116 31.90 30.89 -29.09
N GLY A 117 32.82 31.29 -28.20
CA GLY A 117 33.86 30.41 -27.64
C GLY A 117 33.30 29.38 -26.68
N ALA A 118 32.41 29.80 -25.78
CA ALA A 118 31.80 28.94 -24.76
C ALA A 118 30.97 27.78 -25.33
N ARG A 119 30.32 27.99 -26.49
CA ARG A 119 29.45 27.01 -27.16
C ARG A 119 30.18 25.97 -28.01
N ARG A 120 31.47 26.17 -28.27
CA ARG A 120 32.25 25.20 -29.05
C ARG A 120 32.66 24.05 -28.13
N PRO A 121 32.55 22.79 -28.60
CA PRO A 121 32.96 21.66 -27.80
C PRO A 121 34.48 21.72 -27.60
N MET A 122 34.97 21.22 -26.45
CA MET A 122 36.36 21.37 -25.98
C MET A 122 37.42 20.99 -27.03
N TRP A 123 37.13 19.99 -27.86
CA TRP A 123 38.03 19.50 -28.91
C TRP A 123 38.20 20.47 -30.10
N ALA A 124 37.39 21.52 -30.21
CA ALA A 124 37.46 22.55 -31.25
C ALA A 124 38.12 23.86 -30.77
N LEU A 125 38.57 23.91 -29.51
CA LEU A 125 39.26 25.03 -28.88
C LEU A 125 40.79 24.84 -28.95
N THR A 126 41.55 25.93 -28.93
CA THR A 126 43.00 25.85 -28.80
C THR A 126 43.35 25.40 -27.38
N LYS A 127 44.49 24.73 -27.20
CA LYS A 127 44.89 24.12 -25.92
C LYS A 127 44.74 25.08 -24.73
N GLU A 128 45.23 26.30 -24.87
CA GLU A 128 45.15 27.33 -23.82
C GLU A 128 43.70 27.67 -23.45
N THR A 129 42.84 27.93 -24.45
CA THR A 129 41.41 28.21 -24.21
C THR A 129 40.61 27.00 -23.72
N ALA A 130 41.06 25.78 -24.05
CA ALA A 130 40.46 24.54 -23.55
C ALA A 130 40.85 24.29 -22.09
N ASP A 131 42.10 24.54 -21.72
CA ASP A 131 42.59 24.41 -20.35
C ASP A 131 41.92 25.46 -19.43
N GLU A 132 41.70 26.67 -19.93
CA GLU A 132 41.01 27.76 -19.22
C GLU A 132 39.50 27.47 -19.04
N LYS A 133 38.83 27.00 -20.09
CA LYS A 133 37.43 26.54 -19.99
C LYS A 133 37.30 25.36 -19.02
N LYS A 134 38.26 24.44 -19.01
CA LYS A 134 38.27 23.31 -18.09
C LYS A 134 38.37 23.77 -16.63
N ALA A 135 39.29 24.69 -16.32
CA ALA A 135 39.43 25.23 -14.97
C ALA A 135 38.14 25.92 -14.51
N ARG A 136 37.50 26.68 -15.39
CA ARG A 136 36.22 27.33 -15.13
C ARG A 136 35.09 26.33 -14.86
N ASP A 137 34.98 25.29 -15.69
CA ASP A 137 33.96 24.25 -15.55
C ASP A 137 34.20 23.42 -14.25
N GLU A 138 35.46 23.20 -13.84
CA GLU A 138 35.80 22.55 -12.56
C GLU A 138 35.35 23.37 -11.33
N ASP A 139 35.51 24.69 -11.38
CA ASP A 139 35.03 25.58 -10.30
C ASP A 139 33.48 25.58 -10.22
N GLU A 140 32.80 25.56 -11.38
CA GLU A 140 31.34 25.44 -11.44
C GLU A 140 30.84 24.08 -10.90
N ASP A 141 31.51 22.98 -11.23
CA ASP A 141 31.17 21.64 -10.72
C ASP A 141 31.33 21.57 -9.18
N VAL A 142 32.32 22.27 -8.63
CA VAL A 142 32.53 22.37 -7.17
C VAL A 142 31.40 23.17 -6.52
N ASP A 143 30.99 24.28 -7.13
CA ASP A 143 29.86 25.08 -6.65
C ASP A 143 28.55 24.28 -6.69
N ASP A 144 28.30 23.53 -7.76
CA ASP A 144 27.13 22.63 -7.90
C ASP A 144 27.14 21.53 -6.83
N LEU A 145 28.30 20.96 -6.51
CA LEU A 145 28.43 19.95 -5.46
C LEU A 145 28.21 20.55 -4.06
N LEU A 146 28.69 21.77 -3.81
CA LEU A 146 28.44 22.49 -2.58
C LEU A 146 26.96 22.87 -2.44
N GLU A 147 26.30 23.28 -3.53
CA GLU A 147 24.87 23.56 -3.55
C GLU A 147 24.05 22.28 -3.26
N PHE A 148 24.39 21.16 -3.88
CA PHE A 148 23.76 19.87 -3.58
C PHE A 148 23.94 19.48 -2.10
N ALA A 149 25.15 19.54 -1.57
CA ALA A 149 25.43 19.17 -0.18
C ALA A 149 24.68 20.06 0.83
N ASN A 150 24.56 21.36 0.53
CA ASN A 150 23.83 22.30 1.36
C ASN A 150 22.30 22.13 1.27
N ASN A 151 21.80 21.63 0.14
CA ASN A 151 20.38 21.37 -0.09
C ASN A 151 19.98 19.92 0.24
N LEU A 152 20.88 19.12 0.80
CA LEU A 152 20.60 17.73 1.18
C LEU A 152 19.89 17.70 2.53
N ASP A 153 18.58 17.45 2.52
CA ASP A 153 17.79 17.21 3.74
C ASP A 153 17.96 15.76 4.20
N LEU A 154 18.91 15.54 5.10
CA LEU A 154 19.20 14.23 5.67
C LEU A 154 18.11 13.76 6.64
N ASP A 155 17.41 14.67 7.31
CA ASP A 155 16.41 14.31 8.31
C ASP A 155 15.17 13.71 7.63
N SER A 156 14.71 14.30 6.53
CA SER A 156 13.64 13.71 5.71
C SER A 156 13.98 12.30 5.20
N PHE A 157 15.24 12.08 4.80
CA PHE A 157 15.70 10.76 4.39
C PHE A 157 15.76 9.76 5.55
N MET A 158 16.19 10.20 6.73
CA MET A 158 16.26 9.38 7.94
C MET A 158 14.87 8.99 8.44
N ASP A 159 13.90 9.91 8.42
CA ASP A 159 12.50 9.63 8.77
C ASP A 159 11.91 8.52 7.88
N ASP A 160 12.19 8.57 6.59
CA ASP A 160 11.78 7.53 5.63
C ASP A 160 12.43 6.17 5.92
N VAL A 161 13.67 6.15 6.41
CA VAL A 161 14.38 4.91 6.79
C VAL A 161 13.80 4.34 8.08
N GLU A 162 13.52 5.17 9.07
CA GLU A 162 12.88 4.76 10.33
C GLU A 162 11.46 4.24 10.08
N LEU A 163 10.68 4.93 9.25
CA LEU A 163 9.35 4.48 8.84
C LEU A 163 9.42 3.13 8.12
N LYS A 164 10.38 2.95 7.20
CA LYS A 164 10.61 1.65 6.53
C LYS A 164 10.99 0.55 7.52
N ALA A 165 11.82 0.85 8.52
CA ALA A 165 12.18 -0.10 9.56
C ALA A 165 10.96 -0.52 10.40
N HIS A 166 10.10 0.44 10.78
CA HIS A 166 8.86 0.15 11.49
C HIS A 166 7.87 -0.68 10.66
N VAL A 167 7.70 -0.37 9.38
CA VAL A 167 6.86 -1.16 8.46
C VAL A 167 7.41 -2.58 8.31
N ALA A 168 8.73 -2.75 8.22
CA ALA A 168 9.36 -4.07 8.18
C ALA A 168 9.08 -4.87 9.46
N GLN A 169 9.17 -4.23 10.64
CA GLN A 169 8.84 -4.85 11.92
C GLN A 169 7.37 -5.29 12.01
N VAL A 170 6.43 -4.44 11.57
CA VAL A 170 5.00 -4.77 11.54
C VAL A 170 4.73 -5.94 10.59
N ASN A 171 5.36 -5.94 9.42
CA ASN A 171 5.25 -7.05 8.47
C ASN A 171 5.82 -8.37 9.03
N GLU A 172 6.92 -8.32 9.79
CA GLU A 172 7.46 -9.50 10.48
C GLU A 172 6.48 -10.02 11.53
N GLN A 173 5.89 -9.14 12.33
CA GLN A 173 4.88 -9.51 13.32
C GLN A 173 3.64 -10.13 12.64
N LEU A 174 3.15 -9.50 11.56
CA LEU A 174 2.03 -10.02 10.78
C LEU A 174 2.32 -11.41 10.20
N SER A 175 3.54 -11.62 9.69
CA SER A 175 3.98 -12.92 9.18
C SER A 175 4.00 -14.00 10.26
N LYS A 176 4.47 -13.68 11.48
CA LYS A 176 4.42 -14.59 12.63
C LYS A 176 2.99 -14.95 13.02
N LEU A 177 2.11 -13.96 13.11
CA LEU A 177 0.68 -14.16 13.37
C LEU A 177 0.03 -15.04 12.29
N GLN A 178 0.30 -14.76 11.02
CA GLN A 178 -0.23 -15.55 9.91
C GLN A 178 0.28 -17.01 9.94
N ALA A 179 1.51 -17.24 10.37
CA ALA A 179 2.05 -18.59 10.53
C ALA A 179 1.33 -19.37 11.64
N VAL A 180 1.06 -18.72 12.78
CA VAL A 180 0.29 -19.33 13.89
C VAL A 180 -1.13 -19.67 13.44
N VAL A 181 -1.82 -18.73 12.78
CA VAL A 181 -3.18 -18.96 12.26
C VAL A 181 -3.20 -20.13 11.27
N ASN A 182 -2.26 -20.18 10.32
CA ASN A 182 -2.18 -21.29 9.36
C ASN A 182 -1.87 -22.63 10.04
N GLN A 183 -1.09 -22.62 11.13
CA GLN A 183 -0.81 -23.82 11.91
C GLN A 183 -2.07 -24.30 12.65
N GLU A 184 -2.77 -23.40 13.34
CA GLU A 184 -4.00 -23.70 14.06
C GLU A 184 -5.08 -24.24 13.10
N GLU A 185 -5.31 -23.57 11.96
CA GLU A 185 -6.24 -24.08 10.93
C GLU A 185 -5.82 -25.47 10.40
N GLY A 186 -4.51 -25.71 10.27
CA GLY A 186 -3.98 -27.00 9.85
C GLY A 186 -4.18 -28.10 10.89
N GLU A 187 -4.05 -27.76 12.17
CA GLU A 187 -4.32 -28.66 13.30
C GLU A 187 -5.82 -28.96 13.43
N GLU A 188 -6.67 -27.95 13.28
CA GLU A 188 -8.13 -28.10 13.30
C GLU A 188 -8.61 -29.04 12.18
N LYS A 189 -8.13 -28.83 10.94
CA LYS A 189 -8.43 -29.73 9.82
C LYS A 189 -7.94 -31.16 10.06
N LYS A 190 -6.76 -31.33 10.69
CA LYS A 190 -6.25 -32.65 11.05
C LYS A 190 -7.12 -33.33 12.12
N SER A 191 -7.57 -32.60 13.13
CA SER A 191 -8.51 -33.14 14.12
C SER A 191 -9.84 -33.52 13.46
N GLU A 192 -10.38 -32.68 12.59
CA GLU A 192 -11.63 -32.95 11.89
C GLU A 192 -11.53 -34.22 11.01
N ILE A 193 -10.43 -34.37 10.26
CA ILE A 193 -10.17 -35.59 9.47
C ILE A 193 -10.05 -36.82 10.37
N LYS A 194 -9.36 -36.69 11.52
CA LYS A 194 -9.18 -37.79 12.47
C LYS A 194 -10.51 -38.21 13.10
N ASP A 195 -11.36 -37.25 13.44
CA ASP A 195 -12.68 -37.50 14.01
C ASP A 195 -13.61 -38.13 12.97
N MET A 196 -13.57 -37.65 11.72
CA MET A 196 -14.28 -38.27 10.59
C MET A 196 -13.82 -39.73 10.37
N LEU A 197 -12.51 -40.01 10.39
CA LEU A 197 -11.97 -41.36 10.27
C LEU A 197 -12.41 -42.26 11.44
N ASN A 198 -12.42 -41.73 12.66
CA ASN A 198 -12.90 -42.46 13.83
C ASN A 198 -14.40 -42.75 13.75
N ALA A 199 -15.20 -41.80 13.27
CA ALA A 199 -16.62 -41.99 13.02
C ALA A 199 -16.87 -43.06 11.95
N GLU A 200 -16.14 -43.01 10.82
CA GLU A 200 -16.20 -44.04 9.78
C GLU A 200 -15.77 -45.41 10.32
N ARG A 201 -14.72 -45.46 11.16
CA ARG A 201 -14.25 -46.70 11.79
C ARG A 201 -15.29 -47.26 12.77
N ALA A 202 -15.95 -46.41 13.53
CA ALA A 202 -17.02 -46.81 14.44
C ALA A 202 -18.22 -47.34 13.64
N GLU A 203 -18.61 -46.68 12.56
CA GLU A 203 -19.65 -47.14 11.63
C GLU A 203 -19.29 -48.52 11.02
N ARG A 204 -18.06 -48.69 10.53
CA ARG A 204 -17.57 -50.00 10.05
C ARG A 204 -17.52 -51.07 11.16
N GLN A 205 -17.29 -50.69 12.41
CA GLN A 205 -17.37 -51.61 13.55
C GLN A 205 -18.82 -52.01 13.90
N THR A 206 -19.82 -51.15 13.64
CA THR A 206 -21.22 -51.56 13.74
C THR A 206 -21.59 -52.61 12.69
N LEU A 207 -20.87 -52.62 11.56
CA LEU A 207 -20.92 -53.64 10.51
C LEU A 207 -19.89 -54.78 10.73
N ASN A 208 -19.58 -55.13 11.99
CA ASN A 208 -18.68 -56.27 12.23
C ASN A 208 -19.34 -57.61 11.84
N ALA A 209 -18.51 -58.64 11.67
CA ALA A 209 -18.93 -59.99 11.29
C ALA A 209 -20.02 -60.59 12.20
N ALA A 210 -20.13 -60.19 13.47
CA ALA A 210 -21.19 -60.62 14.37
C ALA A 210 -22.53 -59.91 14.11
N ALA A 211 -22.53 -58.66 13.63
CA ALA A 211 -23.73 -57.97 13.16
C ALA A 211 -24.20 -58.51 11.80
N LEU A 212 -23.27 -58.79 10.88
CA LEU A 212 -23.57 -59.42 9.59
C LEU A 212 -24.02 -60.88 9.74
N SER A 213 -23.43 -61.64 10.67
CA SER A 213 -23.85 -63.04 10.96
C SER A 213 -25.24 -63.12 11.58
N ARG A 214 -25.71 -62.06 12.27
CA ARG A 214 -27.11 -61.95 12.72
C ARG A 214 -28.08 -61.67 11.57
N LEU A 215 -27.61 -61.05 10.49
CA LEU A 215 -28.40 -60.78 9.28
C LEU A 215 -28.38 -61.97 8.30
N ASP A 216 -27.29 -62.74 8.25
CA ASP A 216 -27.14 -63.99 7.48
C ASP A 216 -28.03 -65.13 8.01
N GLY A 217 -28.51 -65.02 9.24
CA GLY A 217 -29.54 -65.91 9.79
C GLY A 217 -30.98 -65.60 9.35
N ALA A 218 -31.19 -64.53 8.56
CA ALA A 218 -32.49 -64.21 7.98
C ALA A 218 -32.55 -64.72 6.52
N ASP A 219 -33.20 -65.87 6.34
CA ASP A 219 -33.50 -66.53 5.06
C ASP A 219 -33.60 -65.58 3.86
N SER A 220 -32.56 -65.54 3.02
CA SER A 220 -32.61 -64.93 1.70
C SER A 220 -31.93 -65.86 0.70
N LYS A 221 -32.71 -66.83 0.24
CA LYS A 221 -32.44 -67.68 -0.93
C LYS A 221 -32.38 -66.78 -2.17
N GLY A 222 -31.20 -66.26 -2.51
CA GLY A 222 -30.98 -65.36 -3.64
C GLY A 222 -29.64 -65.64 -4.33
N VAL A 223 -29.72 -65.77 -5.65
CA VAL A 223 -28.66 -66.10 -6.61
C VAL A 223 -27.42 -65.20 -6.43
N ILE A 224 -26.24 -65.80 -6.34
CA ILE A 224 -24.95 -65.08 -6.37
C ILE A 224 -24.58 -64.92 -7.85
N ASP A 225 -24.66 -63.69 -8.36
CA ASP A 225 -24.22 -63.35 -9.71
C ASP A 225 -22.68 -63.35 -9.80
N ASP A 226 -22.14 -64.30 -10.56
CA ASP A 226 -20.72 -64.56 -10.86
C ASP A 226 -20.08 -63.46 -11.75
N ASP A 227 -20.88 -62.51 -12.25
CA ASP A 227 -20.47 -61.55 -13.27
C ASP A 227 -19.63 -60.38 -12.72
N ALA A 228 -19.67 -60.13 -11.41
CA ALA A 228 -18.94 -59.01 -10.78
C ALA A 228 -17.43 -59.29 -10.59
N ALA A 229 -17.03 -60.57 -10.53
CA ALA A 229 -15.62 -60.94 -10.34
C ALA A 229 -14.76 -60.75 -11.60
N SER A 230 -15.38 -60.81 -12.79
CA SER A 230 -14.67 -60.82 -14.08
C SER A 230 -14.16 -59.44 -14.54
N VAL A 231 -14.72 -58.33 -14.06
CA VAL A 231 -14.31 -56.98 -14.49
C VAL A 231 -13.07 -56.47 -13.74
N ALA A 232 -12.90 -56.86 -12.47
CA ALA A 232 -11.83 -56.38 -11.61
C ALA A 232 -10.45 -57.01 -11.89
N SER A 233 -10.40 -58.13 -12.60
CA SER A 233 -9.16 -58.81 -13.03
C SER A 233 -8.62 -58.25 -14.35
N SER A 234 -9.51 -57.77 -15.23
CA SER A 234 -9.16 -57.30 -16.58
C SER A 234 -8.25 -56.07 -16.57
N ILE A 235 -8.49 -55.10 -15.66
CA ILE A 235 -7.68 -53.87 -15.57
C ILE A 235 -6.31 -54.14 -14.89
N ARG A 236 -6.13 -55.24 -14.15
CA ARG A 236 -4.85 -55.58 -13.52
C ARG A 236 -3.92 -56.41 -14.41
N SER A 237 -4.46 -57.06 -15.45
CA SER A 237 -3.68 -57.96 -16.31
C SER A 237 -2.91 -57.24 -17.42
N VAL A 238 -3.33 -56.04 -17.84
CA VAL A 238 -2.77 -55.39 -19.05
C VAL A 238 -1.60 -54.45 -18.74
N HIS A 239 -1.34 -54.15 -17.47
CA HIS A 239 -0.29 -53.22 -17.04
C HIS A 239 0.44 -53.81 -15.84
N SER A 240 1.75 -53.99 -15.93
CA SER A 240 2.54 -54.42 -14.78
C SER A 240 2.41 -53.39 -13.64
N THR A 241 2.41 -53.85 -12.39
CA THR A 241 2.32 -53.00 -11.18
C THR A 241 3.32 -51.83 -11.24
N ARG A 242 4.50 -52.06 -11.82
CA ARG A 242 5.54 -51.06 -12.05
C ARG A 242 5.11 -49.96 -13.02
N SER A 243 4.36 -50.30 -14.07
CA SER A 243 3.82 -49.35 -15.05
C SER A 243 2.71 -48.47 -14.45
N VAL A 244 1.85 -49.07 -13.61
CA VAL A 244 0.81 -48.32 -12.89
C VAL A 244 1.44 -47.32 -11.91
N MET A 245 2.45 -47.73 -11.14
CA MET A 245 3.17 -46.80 -10.24
C MET A 245 3.90 -45.68 -11.00
N ALA A 246 4.42 -45.96 -12.21
CA ALA A 246 5.08 -44.95 -13.04
C ALA A 246 4.07 -43.91 -13.57
N LEU A 247 2.86 -44.34 -13.91
CA LEU A 247 1.77 -43.43 -14.29
C LEU A 247 1.35 -42.54 -13.12
N THR A 248 1.26 -43.10 -11.91
CA THR A 248 0.94 -42.32 -10.70
C THR A 248 2.02 -41.27 -10.41
N ARG A 249 3.31 -41.64 -10.44
CA ARG A 249 4.42 -40.69 -10.25
C ARG A 249 4.44 -39.59 -11.31
N ARG A 250 4.15 -39.92 -12.57
CA ARG A 250 4.09 -38.93 -13.65
C ARG A 250 2.88 -37.98 -13.51
N ALA A 251 1.79 -38.45 -12.91
CA ALA A 251 0.66 -37.60 -12.57
C ALA A 251 0.99 -36.67 -11.39
N GLU A 252 1.70 -37.17 -10.38
CA GLU A 252 2.20 -36.37 -9.25
C GLU A 252 3.18 -35.28 -9.71
N ASP A 253 4.15 -35.62 -10.57
CA ASP A 253 5.11 -34.65 -11.12
C ASP A 253 4.42 -33.54 -11.94
N LYS A 254 3.34 -33.87 -12.67
CA LYS A 254 2.54 -32.88 -13.39
C LYS A 254 1.77 -31.95 -12.45
N LEU A 255 1.25 -32.46 -11.33
CA LEU A 255 0.58 -31.63 -10.32
C LEU A 255 1.57 -30.74 -9.57
N LEU A 256 2.78 -31.23 -9.30
CA LEU A 256 3.85 -30.44 -8.68
C LEU A 256 4.40 -29.37 -9.65
N SER A 257 4.58 -29.71 -10.93
CA SER A 257 5.03 -28.77 -11.98
C SER A 257 3.97 -27.72 -12.33
N ALA A 258 2.69 -28.09 -12.41
CA ALA A 258 1.60 -27.15 -12.67
C ALA A 258 1.39 -26.13 -11.53
N LYS A 259 1.90 -26.41 -10.32
CA LYS A 259 1.85 -25.49 -9.17
C LYS A 259 2.86 -24.34 -9.24
N LEU A 260 3.69 -24.26 -10.28
CA LEU A 260 4.65 -23.17 -10.51
C LEU A 260 4.19 -22.12 -11.55
N ALA A 261 2.97 -22.22 -12.06
CA ALA A 261 2.43 -21.27 -13.05
C ALA A 261 1.26 -20.40 -12.54
N SER A 262 1.07 -20.28 -11.22
CA SER A 262 0.23 -19.22 -10.66
C SER A 262 1.14 -18.12 -10.12
N VAL A 263 1.19 -16.99 -10.82
CA VAL A 263 1.74 -15.74 -10.30
C VAL A 263 0.81 -15.28 -9.17
N PRO A 264 1.24 -15.23 -7.89
CA PRO A 264 0.49 -14.50 -6.90
C PRO A 264 0.69 -13.01 -7.19
N GLU A 265 -0.41 -12.32 -7.50
CA GLU A 265 -0.46 -10.86 -7.49
C GLU A 265 -0.36 -10.44 -6.01
N GLY A 266 0.87 -10.23 -5.53
CA GLY A 266 1.12 -9.84 -4.15
C GLY A 266 2.47 -10.29 -3.59
N GLY A 267 3.45 -9.39 -3.66
CA GLY A 267 4.32 -9.08 -2.52
C GLY A 267 5.25 -10.16 -1.97
N ARG A 268 5.65 -11.17 -2.76
CA ARG A 268 6.77 -12.05 -2.37
C ARG A 268 7.88 -11.95 -3.40
N SER A 269 9.08 -11.68 -2.89
CA SER A 269 10.37 -11.73 -3.59
C SER A 269 10.59 -13.11 -4.17
N GLY A 270 9.87 -13.43 -5.26
CA GLY A 270 10.18 -14.52 -6.16
C GLY A 270 11.46 -14.15 -6.87
N ILE A 271 12.37 -15.12 -6.98
CA ILE A 271 13.64 -15.02 -7.68
C ILE A 271 13.37 -14.54 -9.11
N VAL A 272 13.41 -13.21 -9.30
CA VAL A 272 13.67 -12.62 -10.60
C VAL A 272 15.08 -13.09 -10.94
N PRO A 273 15.31 -13.76 -12.08
CA PRO A 273 16.68 -14.07 -12.50
C PRO A 273 17.45 -12.76 -12.50
N THR A 274 18.44 -12.65 -11.60
CA THR A 274 19.25 -11.44 -11.49
C THR A 274 19.84 -11.16 -12.87
N PRO A 275 19.69 -9.96 -13.44
CA PRO A 275 20.22 -9.68 -14.76
C PRO A 275 21.72 -9.96 -14.76
N HIS A 276 22.18 -10.68 -15.77
CA HIS A 276 23.61 -10.96 -15.92
C HIS A 276 24.33 -9.67 -16.30
N VAL A 277 24.89 -8.99 -15.30
CA VAL A 277 25.71 -7.80 -15.49
C VAL A 277 27.12 -8.25 -15.85
N VAL A 278 27.56 -7.94 -17.07
CA VAL A 278 28.96 -8.10 -17.49
C VAL A 278 29.67 -6.79 -17.20
N THR A 279 30.40 -6.74 -16.08
CA THR A 279 31.33 -5.63 -15.78
C THR A 279 32.60 -5.85 -16.59
N HIS A 280 33.04 -4.85 -17.35
CA HIS A 280 34.36 -4.83 -17.96
C HIS A 280 35.33 -4.09 -17.04
N ASP A 281 36.48 -4.70 -16.81
CA ASP A 281 37.62 -4.22 -16.06
C ASP A 281 38.17 -2.94 -16.73
N GLU A 282 38.60 -1.93 -15.94
CA GLU A 282 39.10 -0.63 -16.45
C GLU A 282 40.34 -0.76 -17.34
N GLU A 283 41.04 -1.89 -17.25
CA GLU A 283 42.08 -2.27 -18.18
C GLU A 283 41.42 -2.74 -19.48
N CYS A 284 40.94 -1.79 -20.30
CA CYS A 284 40.38 -1.94 -21.65
C CYS A 284 40.63 -3.36 -22.22
N GLY A 285 39.71 -4.28 -21.90
CA GLY A 285 40.01 -5.71 -21.89
C GLY A 285 40.70 -6.21 -23.16
N MET A 286 41.42 -7.33 -23.06
CA MET A 286 42.17 -8.02 -24.15
C MET A 286 41.51 -7.94 -25.54
N ARG A 287 40.16 -7.89 -25.61
CA ARG A 287 39.38 -7.68 -26.83
C ARG A 287 39.69 -6.36 -27.58
N LEU A 288 39.94 -5.23 -26.92
CA LEU A 288 40.33 -3.98 -27.58
C LEU A 288 41.75 -4.07 -28.14
N GLN A 289 42.69 -4.64 -27.39
CA GLN A 289 44.04 -4.88 -27.89
C GLN A 289 44.07 -5.86 -29.07
N ASN A 290 43.20 -6.87 -29.06
CA ASN A 290 43.10 -7.84 -30.15
C ASN A 290 42.57 -7.19 -31.45
N LYS A 291 41.66 -6.20 -31.37
CA LYS A 291 41.13 -5.50 -32.56
C LYS A 291 42.19 -4.74 -33.36
N LEU A 292 43.28 -4.32 -32.72
CA LEU A 292 44.38 -3.59 -33.35
C LEU A 292 45.50 -4.52 -33.85
N LEU A 293 45.39 -5.84 -33.62
CA LEU A 293 46.38 -6.77 -34.13
C LEU A 293 46.35 -6.77 -35.66
N PRO A 294 47.51 -6.61 -36.33
CA PRO A 294 47.58 -6.66 -37.80
C PRO A 294 46.97 -7.95 -38.37
N SER A 295 47.05 -9.06 -37.63
CA SER A 295 46.46 -10.35 -38.01
C SER A 295 44.96 -10.31 -38.22
N ASN A 296 44.22 -9.38 -37.61
CA ASN A 296 42.77 -9.25 -37.74
C ASN A 296 42.35 -8.34 -38.91
N LEU A 297 43.31 -7.84 -39.70
CA LEU A 297 42.99 -7.00 -40.83
C LEU A 297 42.34 -7.81 -41.96
N PRO A 298 41.24 -7.32 -42.56
CA PRO A 298 40.45 -8.07 -43.54
C PRO A 298 41.21 -8.57 -44.77
N TYR A 299 42.37 -7.97 -45.08
CA TYR A 299 43.18 -8.31 -46.24
C TYR A 299 44.21 -9.42 -45.96
N ILE A 300 44.57 -9.68 -44.70
CA ILE A 300 45.54 -10.73 -44.36
C ILE A 300 44.97 -12.13 -44.61
N HIS A 301 43.66 -12.30 -44.44
CA HIS A 301 42.96 -13.56 -44.68
C HIS A 301 42.34 -13.67 -46.08
N ARG A 302 42.60 -12.70 -46.96
CA ARG A 302 42.20 -12.80 -48.37
C ARG A 302 43.30 -13.51 -49.14
N ASN A 303 42.90 -14.46 -49.99
CA ASN A 303 43.81 -15.11 -50.93
C ASN A 303 44.33 -14.04 -51.90
N PRO A 304 45.65 -13.79 -51.99
CA PRO A 304 46.21 -12.74 -52.86
C PRO A 304 46.06 -13.02 -54.36
N ALA A 305 45.43 -14.14 -54.73
CA ALA A 305 45.25 -14.61 -56.11
C ALA A 305 43.79 -14.60 -56.60
N ILE A 306 43.00 -13.59 -56.19
CA ILE A 306 41.76 -13.19 -56.88
C ILE A 306 41.87 -11.71 -57.23
#